data_AF-S9P124-F1
#
_entry.id   AF-S9P124-F1
#
_cell.length_a   1.000
_cell.length_b   1.000
_cell.length_c   1.000
_cell.angle_alpha   90.00
_cell.angle_beta   90.00
_cell.angle_gamma   90.00
#
_symmetry.space_group_name_H-M   'P 1'
#
loop_
_entity.id
_entity.type
_entity.pdbx_description
1 polymer ?
#
loop_
_entity_poly.entity_id
_entity_poly.type
_entity_poly.pdbx_seq_one_letter_code
_entity_poly.pdbx_strand_id
1 'polypeptide(L)'
;MQSSFLLALLVTTLNTQAPASPDFGEEAAARFAELALACVHREYPNKIAHVMNGDADARPPRELTPAFYGCYDWHSSVHGHWLLVRLARLHPQAPFAARAREAVARSLTPENIAAEVRYLSAPGRVSFERPYGLAWLLQLAAELREWEEPQARAWSTALEPLEAHAAGRLREWLPKLSRPIRVGEHDQTAFAFGLVLDWARRAGDEAMVKLLTERVETFYGKDVRGPLAYEPSGHDFLSPCLAEADLMRRVLPPARFATWLSGFLPEIPSKASASWLEPAVVTDPGDPKLAHLDGLNLSRAWMLEGILSGLPPQDKRRRSLEETARRHREAGLRAVTGAHYEGGHWLGSFAVYLVTGRGLLQP
;
A
#
# COMPACT_ATOMS: atom_id res chain seq x y z
N MET A 1 46.72 33.59 -36.31
CA MET A 1 45.67 32.61 -36.62
C MET A 1 45.31 31.87 -35.34
N GLN A 2 44.27 32.34 -34.65
CA GLN A 2 43.74 31.72 -33.43
C GLN A 2 42.80 30.58 -33.86
N SER A 3 43.05 29.35 -33.40
CA SER A 3 42.12 28.23 -33.54
C SER A 3 41.46 27.97 -32.20
N SER A 4 40.16 28.25 -32.14
CA SER A 4 39.28 27.96 -31.01
C SER A 4 38.87 26.49 -31.05
N PHE A 5 39.21 25.72 -30.03
CA PHE A 5 38.60 24.40 -29.79
C PHE A 5 37.43 24.56 -28.81
N LEU A 6 36.21 24.36 -29.32
CA LEU A 6 35.01 24.18 -28.49
C LEU A 6 35.08 22.79 -27.84
N LEU A 7 35.19 22.74 -26.51
CA LEU A 7 35.03 21.52 -25.75
C LEU A 7 33.55 21.36 -25.41
N ALA A 8 32.86 20.40 -26.05
CA ALA A 8 31.50 20.03 -25.70
C ALA A 8 31.51 19.27 -24.36
N LEU A 9 30.96 19.88 -23.31
CA LEU A 9 30.72 19.20 -22.03
C LEU A 9 29.53 18.25 -22.19
N LEU A 10 29.81 16.96 -22.23
CA LEU A 10 28.81 15.91 -22.11
C LEU A 10 28.34 15.87 -20.64
N VAL A 11 27.16 16.43 -20.35
CA VAL A 11 26.52 16.27 -19.04
C VAL A 11 25.96 14.84 -18.99
N THR A 12 26.72 13.94 -18.37
CA THR A 12 26.21 12.63 -17.96
C THR A 12 25.35 12.82 -16.73
N THR A 13 24.03 12.75 -16.90
CA THR A 13 23.10 12.61 -15.78
C THR A 13 23.32 11.23 -15.15
N LEU A 14 24.18 11.17 -14.14
CA LEU A 14 24.26 10.02 -13.25
C LEU A 14 22.91 9.91 -12.54
N ASN A 15 22.13 8.90 -12.94
CA ASN A 15 20.89 8.54 -12.30
C ASN A 15 21.24 7.94 -10.93
N THR A 16 21.38 8.78 -9.91
CA THR A 16 21.64 8.35 -8.54
C THR A 16 20.35 7.73 -7.99
N GLN A 17 20.21 6.41 -8.12
CA GLN A 17 19.27 5.66 -7.29
C GLN A 17 19.50 6.01 -5.83
N ALA A 18 18.46 6.47 -5.14
CA ALA A 18 18.50 6.72 -3.71
C ALA A 18 18.98 5.43 -3.00
N PRO A 19 19.89 5.54 -2.02
CA PRO A 19 20.38 4.37 -1.31
C PRO A 19 19.22 3.67 -0.60
N ALA A 20 19.12 2.34 -0.81
CA ALA A 20 18.25 1.49 -0.02
C ALA A 20 18.56 1.73 1.47
N SER A 21 17.53 1.76 2.32
CA SER A 21 17.74 1.82 3.77
C SER A 21 18.71 0.69 4.18
N PRO A 22 19.71 0.97 5.04
CA PRO A 22 20.83 0.06 5.33
C PRO A 22 20.46 -1.27 6.00
N ASP A 23 19.18 -1.63 6.07
CA ASP A 23 18.64 -2.78 6.80
C ASP A 23 17.79 -3.73 5.93
N PHE A 24 17.62 -3.45 4.62
CA PHE A 24 16.95 -4.38 3.70
C PHE A 24 17.98 -5.23 2.95
N GLY A 25 18.42 -6.30 3.60
CA GLY A 25 19.27 -7.32 2.98
C GLY A 25 18.51 -8.26 2.05
N GLU A 26 19.22 -8.88 1.11
CA GLU A 26 18.67 -9.90 0.19
C GLU A 26 17.96 -11.04 0.93
N GLU A 27 18.41 -11.39 2.14
CA GLU A 27 17.79 -12.41 2.99
C GLU A 27 16.36 -12.02 3.41
N ALA A 28 16.14 -10.76 3.80
CA ALA A 28 14.80 -10.27 4.15
C ALA A 28 13.89 -10.23 2.90
N ALA A 29 14.44 -9.80 1.76
CA ALA A 29 13.71 -9.83 0.49
C ALA A 29 13.27 -11.25 0.11
N ALA A 30 14.19 -12.22 0.22
CA ALA A 30 13.90 -13.62 -0.04
C ALA A 30 12.83 -14.16 0.92
N ARG A 31 12.96 -13.90 2.23
CA ARG A 31 11.96 -14.33 3.22
C ARG A 31 10.56 -13.80 2.87
N PHE A 32 10.43 -12.52 2.55
CA PHE A 32 9.12 -11.93 2.21
C PHE A 32 8.58 -12.44 0.87
N ALA A 33 9.44 -12.69 -0.12
CA ALA A 33 9.05 -13.30 -1.38
C ALA A 33 8.50 -14.73 -1.16
N GLU A 34 9.15 -15.54 -0.33
CA GLU A 34 8.69 -16.90 -0.03
C GLU A 34 7.34 -16.92 0.68
N LEU A 35 7.06 -15.96 1.57
CA LEU A 35 5.72 -15.81 2.19
C LEU A 35 4.63 -15.62 1.14
N ALA A 36 4.84 -14.72 0.18
CA ALA A 36 3.89 -14.48 -0.89
C ALA A 36 3.79 -15.69 -1.83
N LEU A 37 4.91 -16.29 -2.26
CA LEU A 37 4.93 -17.48 -3.12
C LEU A 37 4.18 -18.66 -2.49
N ALA A 38 4.27 -18.83 -1.17
CA ALA A 38 3.57 -19.87 -0.44
C ALA A 38 2.04 -19.66 -0.37
N CYS A 39 1.54 -18.44 -0.60
CA CYS A 39 0.12 -18.13 -0.49
C CYS A 39 -0.58 -17.83 -1.82
N VAL A 40 0.03 -17.13 -2.78
CA VAL A 40 -0.68 -16.53 -3.94
C VAL A 40 -1.47 -17.52 -4.80
N HIS A 41 -1.11 -18.81 -4.79
CA HIS A 41 -1.83 -19.91 -5.45
C HIS A 41 -2.31 -21.02 -4.50
N ARG A 42 -2.21 -20.81 -3.18
CA ARG A 42 -2.77 -21.72 -2.17
C ARG A 42 -4.26 -21.41 -2.00
N GLU A 43 -5.10 -22.34 -2.45
CA GLU A 43 -6.56 -22.12 -2.49
C GLU A 43 -7.26 -22.22 -1.13
N TYR A 44 -6.74 -22.98 -0.15
CA TYR A 44 -7.41 -23.17 1.14
C TYR A 44 -6.45 -23.10 2.35
N PRO A 45 -6.93 -22.63 3.53
CA PRO A 45 -8.25 -22.03 3.77
C PRO A 45 -8.43 -20.69 3.05
N ASN A 46 -9.67 -20.36 2.66
CA ASN A 46 -10.00 -19.09 2.00
C ASN A 46 -11.34 -18.55 2.50
N LYS A 47 -11.38 -17.24 2.72
CA LYS A 47 -12.52 -16.45 3.18
C LYS A 47 -13.12 -15.73 1.99
N ILE A 48 -14.24 -16.27 1.52
CA ILE A 48 -15.06 -15.64 0.49
C ILE A 48 -16.10 -14.76 1.17
N ALA A 49 -16.11 -13.48 0.82
CA ALA A 49 -17.12 -12.52 1.27
C ALA A 49 -17.75 -11.82 0.06
N HIS A 50 -18.94 -12.27 -0.33
CA HIS A 50 -19.75 -11.62 -1.36
C HIS A 50 -21.24 -11.74 -1.06
N VAL A 51 -22.05 -10.95 -1.76
CA VAL A 51 -23.50 -11.17 -1.82
C VAL A 51 -23.78 -12.33 -2.77
N MET A 52 -24.57 -13.30 -2.33
CA MET A 52 -25.07 -14.40 -3.16
C MET A 52 -26.45 -14.07 -3.68
N ASN A 53 -26.65 -14.16 -5.00
CA ASN A 53 -27.97 -13.99 -5.64
C ASN A 53 -28.69 -15.33 -5.83
N GLY A 54 -27.98 -16.45 -5.67
CA GLY A 54 -28.52 -17.81 -5.72
C GLY A 54 -27.41 -18.85 -5.59
N ASP A 55 -27.76 -20.13 -5.65
CA ASP A 55 -26.84 -21.25 -5.39
C ASP A 55 -25.61 -21.26 -6.31
N ALA A 56 -25.75 -20.73 -7.53
CA ALA A 56 -24.66 -20.63 -8.49
C ALA A 56 -23.50 -19.72 -8.05
N ASP A 57 -23.71 -18.86 -7.03
CA ASP A 57 -22.67 -18.01 -6.46
C ASP A 57 -21.82 -18.73 -5.39
N ALA A 58 -22.28 -19.87 -4.85
CA ALA A 58 -21.49 -20.71 -3.96
C ALA A 58 -20.52 -21.58 -4.75
N ARG A 59 -19.32 -21.05 -5.04
CA ARG A 59 -18.28 -21.72 -5.83
C ARG A 59 -16.92 -21.64 -5.16
N PRO A 60 -15.98 -22.55 -5.50
CA PRO A 60 -14.61 -22.48 -5.01
C PRO A 60 -13.88 -21.20 -5.49
N PRO A 61 -12.88 -20.70 -4.74
CA PRO A 61 -12.17 -19.44 -5.06
C PRO A 61 -11.65 -19.37 -6.50
N ARG A 62 -11.06 -20.46 -7.01
CA ARG A 62 -10.50 -20.53 -8.37
C ARG A 62 -11.53 -20.35 -9.49
N GLU A 63 -12.81 -20.59 -9.22
CA GLU A 63 -13.90 -20.37 -10.17
C GLU A 63 -14.51 -18.96 -10.06
N LEU A 64 -14.39 -18.33 -8.90
CA LEU A 64 -14.91 -16.99 -8.63
C LEU A 64 -13.95 -15.91 -9.12
N THR A 65 -12.68 -15.99 -8.71
CA THR A 65 -11.67 -14.96 -8.90
C THR A 65 -10.32 -15.62 -9.29
N PRO A 66 -10.18 -16.11 -10.53
CA PRO A 66 -9.07 -16.98 -10.94
C PRO A 66 -7.68 -16.32 -11.03
N ALA A 67 -7.59 -14.99 -11.08
CA ALA A 67 -6.29 -14.30 -10.99
C ALA A 67 -5.83 -14.19 -9.53
N PHE A 68 -6.77 -14.05 -8.60
CA PHE A 68 -6.50 -13.73 -7.20
C PHE A 68 -7.22 -14.70 -6.23
N TYR A 69 -7.22 -16.00 -6.55
CA TYR A 69 -7.95 -17.02 -5.77
C TYR A 69 -7.19 -17.53 -4.54
N GLY A 70 -5.86 -17.34 -4.51
CA GLY A 70 -5.03 -17.84 -3.43
C GLY A 70 -5.02 -16.95 -2.19
N CYS A 71 -4.15 -17.29 -1.24
CA CYS A 71 -4.06 -16.68 0.09
C CYS A 71 -5.39 -16.80 0.85
N TYR A 72 -5.48 -16.13 2.01
CA TYR A 72 -6.66 -16.23 2.86
C TYR A 72 -7.89 -15.54 2.25
N ASP A 73 -7.72 -14.46 1.49
CA ASP A 73 -8.80 -13.79 0.76
C ASP A 73 -8.27 -13.06 -0.50
N TRP A 74 -9.18 -12.49 -1.27
CA TRP A 74 -8.89 -11.89 -2.57
C TRP A 74 -7.85 -10.77 -2.49
N HIS A 75 -8.04 -9.80 -1.58
CA HIS A 75 -7.08 -8.71 -1.46
C HIS A 75 -5.72 -9.19 -0.95
N SER A 76 -5.68 -10.21 -0.08
CA SER A 76 -4.44 -10.85 0.34
C SER A 76 -3.63 -11.38 -0.83
N SER A 77 -4.31 -12.01 -1.79
CA SER A 77 -3.69 -12.42 -3.04
C SER A 77 -3.18 -11.21 -3.84
N VAL A 78 -3.99 -10.16 -3.99
CA VAL A 78 -3.62 -8.96 -4.77
C VAL A 78 -2.35 -8.29 -4.24
N HIS A 79 -2.25 -8.00 -2.94
CA HIS A 79 -1.04 -7.37 -2.41
C HIS A 79 0.14 -8.35 -2.25
N GLY A 80 -0.13 -9.66 -2.17
CA GLY A 80 0.89 -10.70 -2.38
C GLY A 80 1.50 -10.65 -3.79
N HIS A 81 0.69 -10.47 -4.83
CA HIS A 81 1.19 -10.26 -6.19
C HIS A 81 1.95 -8.94 -6.33
N TRP A 82 1.46 -7.84 -5.73
CA TRP A 82 2.19 -6.56 -5.71
C TRP A 82 3.56 -6.72 -5.06
N LEU A 83 3.66 -7.45 -3.94
CA LEU A 83 4.92 -7.76 -3.27
C LEU A 83 5.88 -8.45 -4.25
N LEU A 84 5.43 -9.52 -4.91
CA LEU A 84 6.26 -10.30 -5.85
C LEU A 84 6.76 -9.44 -7.02
N VAL A 85 5.88 -8.64 -7.62
CA VAL A 85 6.24 -7.71 -8.70
C VAL A 85 7.30 -6.71 -8.22
N ARG A 86 7.08 -6.09 -7.06
CA ARG A 86 8.01 -5.10 -6.51
C ARG A 86 9.37 -5.69 -6.19
N LEU A 87 9.42 -6.85 -5.53
CA LEU A 87 10.69 -7.50 -5.21
C LEU A 87 11.42 -8.01 -6.45
N ALA A 88 10.71 -8.57 -7.44
CA ALA A 88 11.32 -9.01 -8.69
C ALA A 88 11.86 -7.82 -9.52
N ARG A 89 11.26 -6.63 -9.41
CA ARG A 89 11.76 -5.40 -10.02
C ARG A 89 13.01 -4.87 -9.30
N LEU A 90 13.01 -4.85 -7.97
CA LEU A 90 14.10 -4.30 -7.16
C LEU A 90 15.30 -5.26 -7.03
N HIS A 91 15.05 -6.57 -7.10
CA HIS A 91 16.06 -7.63 -6.98
C HIS A 91 15.97 -8.62 -8.15
N PRO A 92 16.20 -8.18 -9.40
CA PRO A 92 15.97 -9.00 -10.58
C PRO A 92 16.88 -10.24 -10.67
N GLN A 93 18.01 -10.24 -9.96
CA GLN A 93 18.99 -11.34 -9.94
C GLN A 93 18.84 -12.26 -8.71
N ALA A 94 17.92 -11.97 -7.79
CA ALA A 94 17.73 -12.81 -6.62
C ALA A 94 17.16 -14.18 -7.01
N PRO A 95 17.50 -15.26 -6.30
CA PRO A 95 17.02 -16.62 -6.61
C PRO A 95 15.49 -16.75 -6.68
N PHE A 96 14.75 -15.96 -5.90
CA PHE A 96 13.28 -15.97 -5.90
C PHE A 96 12.66 -15.28 -7.13
N ALA A 97 13.41 -14.44 -7.86
CA ALA A 97 12.85 -13.53 -8.87
C ALA A 97 12.20 -14.29 -10.05
N ALA A 98 12.80 -15.41 -10.49
CA ALA A 98 12.23 -16.26 -11.53
C ALA A 98 10.88 -16.85 -11.10
N ARG A 99 10.82 -17.44 -9.89
CA ARG A 99 9.59 -17.99 -9.30
C ARG A 99 8.51 -16.93 -9.10
N ALA A 100 8.91 -15.72 -8.67
CA ALA A 100 8.00 -14.58 -8.54
C ALA A 100 7.37 -14.20 -9.89
N ARG A 101 8.18 -14.12 -10.96
CA ARG A 101 7.70 -13.83 -12.32
C ARG A 101 6.77 -14.93 -12.85
N GLU A 102 7.11 -16.20 -12.62
CA GLU A 102 6.25 -17.34 -12.98
C GLU A 102 4.90 -17.28 -12.27
N ALA A 103 4.91 -16.99 -10.96
CA ALA A 103 3.69 -16.87 -10.18
C ALA A 103 2.78 -15.74 -10.70
N VAL A 104 3.36 -14.58 -10.99
CA VAL A 104 2.63 -13.44 -11.58
C VAL A 104 2.10 -13.79 -12.98
N ALA A 105 2.90 -14.45 -13.82
CA ALA A 105 2.47 -14.87 -15.16
C ALA A 105 1.28 -15.83 -15.17
N ARG A 106 1.23 -16.75 -14.20
CA ARG A 106 0.12 -17.69 -14.06
C ARG A 106 -1.20 -16.99 -13.71
N SER A 107 -1.14 -15.88 -12.96
CA SER A 107 -2.32 -15.14 -12.51
C SER A 107 -2.77 -14.10 -13.54
N LEU A 108 -1.83 -13.29 -14.06
CA LEU A 108 -2.13 -12.13 -14.90
C LEU A 108 -2.20 -12.51 -16.38
N THR A 109 -3.19 -13.34 -16.72
CA THR A 109 -3.55 -13.66 -18.11
C THR A 109 -4.82 -12.93 -18.54
N PRO A 110 -5.01 -12.64 -19.84
CA PRO A 110 -6.24 -12.03 -20.33
C PRO A 110 -7.51 -12.80 -19.91
N GLU A 111 -7.47 -14.14 -19.90
CA GLU A 111 -8.60 -14.99 -19.56
C GLU A 111 -8.99 -14.88 -18.09
N ASN A 112 -7.99 -14.92 -17.19
CA ASN A 112 -8.20 -14.78 -15.75
C ASN A 112 -8.74 -13.39 -15.43
N ILE A 113 -8.12 -12.34 -15.99
CA ILE A 113 -8.56 -10.96 -15.75
C ILE A 113 -9.97 -10.71 -16.30
N ALA A 114 -10.32 -11.27 -17.46
CA ALA A 114 -11.69 -11.19 -17.96
C ALA A 114 -12.69 -11.87 -17.02
N ALA A 115 -12.32 -12.96 -16.35
CA ALA A 115 -13.15 -13.62 -15.35
C ALA A 115 -13.30 -12.78 -14.07
N GLU A 116 -12.23 -12.15 -13.58
CA GLU A 116 -12.29 -11.19 -12.46
C GLU A 116 -13.27 -10.05 -12.78
N VAL A 117 -13.18 -9.45 -13.97
CA VAL A 117 -14.08 -8.37 -14.39
C VAL A 117 -15.54 -8.85 -14.42
N ARG A 118 -15.82 -10.05 -14.95
CA ARG A 118 -17.17 -10.63 -14.91
C ARG A 118 -17.65 -10.83 -13.48
N TYR A 119 -16.80 -11.33 -12.60
CA TYR A 119 -17.14 -11.53 -11.20
C TYR A 119 -17.47 -10.22 -10.50
N LEU A 120 -16.61 -9.19 -10.57
CA LEU A 120 -16.83 -7.87 -9.98
C LEU A 120 -18.02 -7.11 -10.59
N SER A 121 -18.40 -7.43 -11.83
CA SER A 121 -19.53 -6.81 -12.53
C SER A 121 -20.88 -7.43 -12.20
N ALA A 122 -20.92 -8.59 -11.53
CA ALA A 122 -22.19 -9.27 -11.28
C ALA A 122 -23.11 -8.49 -10.31
N PRO A 123 -24.44 -8.69 -10.39
CA PRO A 123 -25.40 -8.07 -9.48
C PRO A 123 -25.03 -8.27 -8.01
N GLY A 124 -25.24 -7.25 -7.18
CA GLY A 124 -24.92 -7.31 -5.75
C GLY A 124 -23.45 -7.14 -5.38
N ARG A 125 -22.51 -7.09 -6.34
CA ARG A 125 -21.06 -6.99 -6.08
C ARG A 125 -20.46 -5.59 -6.22
N VAL A 126 -21.31 -4.56 -6.27
CA VAL A 126 -20.87 -3.16 -6.42
C VAL A 126 -19.88 -2.70 -5.34
N SER A 127 -20.02 -3.20 -4.11
CA SER A 127 -19.17 -2.86 -2.96
C SER A 127 -18.03 -3.87 -2.71
N PHE A 128 -17.90 -4.90 -3.54
CA PHE A 128 -16.85 -5.91 -3.36
C PHE A 128 -15.48 -5.24 -3.28
N GLU A 129 -14.73 -5.55 -2.23
CA GLU A 129 -13.36 -5.08 -1.97
C GLU A 129 -13.17 -3.56 -1.90
N ARG A 130 -14.26 -2.80 -1.75
CA ARG A 130 -14.21 -1.35 -1.60
C ARG A 130 -13.95 -0.95 -0.15
N PRO A 131 -13.02 -0.01 0.12
CA PRO A 131 -12.07 0.57 -0.83
C PRO A 131 -10.74 -0.19 -0.89
N TYR A 132 -10.46 -1.05 0.08
CA TYR A 132 -9.13 -1.62 0.36
C TYR A 132 -8.56 -2.47 -0.77
N GLY A 133 -9.23 -3.56 -1.14
CA GLY A 133 -8.73 -4.46 -2.17
C GLY A 133 -8.63 -3.76 -3.52
N LEU A 134 -9.60 -2.90 -3.86
CA LEU A 134 -9.52 -2.08 -5.07
C LEU A 134 -8.31 -1.15 -5.06
N ALA A 135 -7.97 -0.54 -3.93
CA ALA A 135 -6.80 0.33 -3.81
C ALA A 135 -5.49 -0.45 -3.96
N TRP A 136 -5.39 -1.65 -3.39
CA TRP A 136 -4.23 -2.53 -3.59
C TRP A 136 -4.08 -3.03 -5.02
N LEU A 137 -5.19 -3.31 -5.71
CA LEU A 137 -5.18 -3.65 -7.13
C LEU A 137 -4.63 -2.51 -8.00
N LEU A 138 -5.04 -1.28 -7.70
CA LEU A 138 -4.49 -0.08 -8.36
C LEU A 138 -3.01 0.12 -8.01
N GLN A 139 -2.60 -0.21 -6.78
CA GLN A 139 -1.19 -0.22 -6.40
C GLN A 139 -0.38 -1.30 -7.17
N LEU A 140 -0.93 -2.48 -7.42
CA LEU A 140 -0.33 -3.49 -8.31
C LEU A 140 -0.16 -2.94 -9.73
N ALA A 141 -1.20 -2.31 -10.29
CA ALA A 141 -1.14 -1.71 -11.61
C ALA A 141 -0.07 -0.61 -11.72
N ALA A 142 0.05 0.25 -10.71
CA ALA A 142 1.10 1.28 -10.66
C ALA A 142 2.51 0.66 -10.64
N GLU A 143 2.72 -0.42 -9.89
CA GLU A 143 4.03 -1.09 -9.81
C GLU A 143 4.41 -1.75 -11.14
N LEU A 144 3.46 -2.39 -11.84
CA LEU A 144 3.68 -2.96 -13.17
C LEU A 144 4.04 -1.89 -14.20
N ARG A 145 3.38 -0.72 -14.13
CA ARG A 145 3.63 0.43 -15.01
C ARG A 145 5.02 1.04 -14.81
N GLU A 146 5.53 0.99 -13.58
CA GLU A 146 6.90 1.44 -13.23
C GLU A 146 7.99 0.42 -13.63
N TRP A 147 7.62 -0.78 -14.07
CA TRP A 147 8.58 -1.82 -14.44
C TRP A 147 8.81 -1.85 -15.96
N GLU A 148 9.93 -1.30 -16.40
CA GLU A 148 10.27 -1.14 -17.83
C GLU A 148 10.71 -2.44 -18.55
N GLU A 149 10.16 -3.59 -18.17
CA GLU A 149 10.42 -4.90 -18.78
C GLU A 149 9.31 -5.33 -19.75
N PRO A 150 9.59 -6.00 -20.89
CA PRO A 150 8.57 -6.46 -21.82
C PRO A 150 7.49 -7.34 -21.16
N GLN A 151 7.91 -8.24 -20.26
CA GLN A 151 7.01 -9.13 -19.54
C GLN A 151 6.06 -8.36 -18.60
N ALA A 152 6.59 -7.34 -17.90
CA ALA A 152 5.78 -6.51 -17.02
C ALA A 152 4.78 -5.64 -17.80
N ARG A 153 5.17 -5.13 -18.98
CA ARG A 153 4.24 -4.46 -19.89
C ARG A 153 3.10 -5.39 -20.34
N ALA A 154 3.41 -6.63 -20.68
CA ALA A 154 2.40 -7.62 -21.06
C ALA A 154 1.40 -7.89 -19.91
N TRP A 155 1.88 -8.04 -18.67
CA TRP A 155 1.01 -8.17 -17.50
C TRP A 155 0.21 -6.91 -17.21
N SER A 156 0.81 -5.73 -17.36
CA SER A 156 0.10 -4.45 -17.22
C SER A 156 -1.06 -4.35 -18.22
N THR A 157 -0.85 -4.73 -19.48
CA THR A 157 -1.90 -4.78 -20.50
C THR A 157 -2.97 -5.82 -20.17
N ALA A 158 -2.58 -7.00 -19.69
CA ALA A 158 -3.55 -8.02 -19.28
C ALA A 158 -4.42 -7.55 -18.11
N LEU A 159 -3.86 -6.81 -17.14
CA LEU A 159 -4.54 -6.29 -15.94
C LEU A 159 -5.46 -5.10 -16.21
N GLU A 160 -5.21 -4.34 -17.29
CA GLU A 160 -5.87 -3.07 -17.61
C GLU A 160 -7.42 -3.10 -17.52
N PRO A 161 -8.14 -4.14 -18.00
CA PRO A 161 -9.60 -4.17 -17.88
C PRO A 161 -10.10 -4.17 -16.43
N LEU A 162 -9.39 -4.85 -15.54
CA LEU A 162 -9.73 -4.92 -14.12
C LEU A 162 -9.28 -3.67 -13.37
N GLU A 163 -8.12 -3.10 -13.72
CA GLU A 163 -7.69 -1.77 -13.27
C GLU A 163 -8.75 -0.71 -13.60
N ALA A 164 -9.21 -0.65 -14.85
CA ALA A 164 -10.24 0.29 -15.29
C ALA A 164 -11.57 0.07 -14.54
N HIS A 165 -11.97 -1.18 -14.32
CA HIS A 165 -13.17 -1.49 -13.54
C HIS A 165 -13.05 -0.98 -12.09
N ALA A 166 -11.93 -1.25 -11.41
CA ALA A 166 -11.69 -0.81 -10.04
C ALA A 166 -11.67 0.73 -9.92
N ALA A 167 -10.95 1.41 -10.82
CA ALA A 167 -10.93 2.87 -10.88
C ALA A 167 -12.33 3.45 -11.13
N GLY A 168 -13.11 2.84 -12.03
CA GLY A 168 -14.51 3.21 -12.29
C GLY A 168 -15.38 3.10 -11.04
N ARG A 169 -15.32 1.98 -10.31
CA ARG A 169 -16.08 1.77 -9.06
C ARG A 169 -15.78 2.83 -8.02
N LEU A 170 -14.51 3.19 -7.85
CA LEU A 170 -14.10 4.25 -6.92
C LEU A 170 -14.58 5.62 -7.39
N ARG A 171 -14.44 5.93 -8.69
CA ARG A 171 -14.89 7.20 -9.29
C ARG A 171 -16.40 7.41 -9.11
N GLU A 172 -17.20 6.36 -9.24
CA GLU A 172 -18.65 6.41 -9.02
C GLU A 172 -19.05 6.53 -7.54
N TRP A 173 -18.24 5.99 -6.63
CA TRP A 173 -18.53 5.95 -5.21
C TRP A 173 -18.11 7.22 -4.47
N LEU A 174 -16.93 7.77 -4.79
CA LEU A 174 -16.34 8.91 -4.11
C LEU A 174 -17.30 10.11 -3.95
N PRO A 175 -18.07 10.52 -4.98
CA PRO A 175 -19.03 11.61 -4.85
C PRO A 175 -20.23 11.30 -3.93
N LYS A 176 -20.54 10.02 -3.71
CA LYS A 176 -21.69 9.56 -2.91
C LYS A 176 -21.40 9.51 -1.41
N LEU A 177 -20.11 9.48 -1.02
CA LEU A 177 -19.72 9.48 0.38
C LEU A 177 -20.03 10.83 1.04
N SER A 178 -20.92 10.85 2.03
CA SER A 178 -21.16 12.06 2.83
C SER A 178 -20.09 12.30 3.91
N ARG A 179 -19.34 11.25 4.27
CA ARG A 179 -18.31 11.26 5.33
C ARG A 179 -17.17 10.31 4.96
N PRO A 180 -15.93 10.57 5.42
CA PRO A 180 -14.88 9.56 5.38
C PRO A 180 -15.13 8.46 6.42
N ILE A 181 -14.45 7.33 6.25
CA ILE A 181 -14.48 6.16 7.14
C ILE A 181 -13.14 6.09 7.88
N ARG A 182 -13.17 6.16 9.21
CA ARG A 182 -12.00 6.28 10.11
C ARG A 182 -11.78 5.05 11.01
N VAL A 183 -12.09 3.86 10.50
CA VAL A 183 -11.81 2.60 11.22
C VAL A 183 -10.35 2.19 11.01
N GLY A 184 -9.74 1.42 11.93
CA GLY A 184 -8.36 0.94 11.76
C GLY A 184 -8.21 -0.34 10.93
N GLU A 185 -9.23 -0.65 10.11
CA GLU A 185 -9.31 -1.84 9.25
C GLU A 185 -9.62 -1.47 7.78
N HIS A 186 -10.02 -2.47 6.99
CA HIS A 186 -10.18 -2.42 5.53
C HIS A 186 -11.04 -1.27 5.02
N ASP A 187 -12.17 -0.95 5.65
CA ASP A 187 -13.10 0.08 5.14
C ASP A 187 -12.54 1.50 5.20
N GLN A 188 -11.39 1.71 5.85
CA GLN A 188 -10.79 3.01 6.06
C GLN A 188 -10.50 3.74 4.74
N THR A 189 -11.00 4.97 4.63
CA THR A 189 -10.81 5.78 3.42
C THR A 189 -9.43 6.40 3.30
N ALA A 190 -8.77 6.78 4.40
CA ALA A 190 -7.52 7.53 4.32
C ALA A 190 -6.37 6.74 3.66
N PHE A 191 -6.10 5.52 4.15
CA PHE A 191 -5.09 4.64 3.57
C PHE A 191 -5.40 4.30 2.10
N ALA A 192 -6.63 3.86 1.81
CA ALA A 192 -7.02 3.48 0.46
C ALA A 192 -6.90 4.67 -0.51
N PHE A 193 -7.34 5.87 -0.13
CA PHE A 193 -7.23 7.05 -0.99
C PHE A 193 -5.77 7.46 -1.24
N GLY A 194 -4.87 7.22 -0.28
CA GLY A 194 -3.43 7.43 -0.48
C GLY A 194 -2.90 6.57 -1.62
N LEU A 195 -3.19 5.26 -1.61
CA LEU A 195 -2.79 4.34 -2.68
C LEU A 195 -3.41 4.71 -4.02
N VAL A 196 -4.70 5.06 -4.05
CA VAL A 196 -5.40 5.42 -5.30
C VAL A 196 -4.85 6.75 -5.86
N LEU A 197 -4.50 7.71 -5.01
CA LEU A 197 -3.89 8.97 -5.44
C LEU A 197 -2.50 8.75 -6.03
N ASP A 198 -1.69 7.89 -5.39
CA ASP A 198 -0.37 7.52 -5.89
C ASP A 198 -0.48 6.78 -7.25
N TRP A 199 -1.43 5.85 -7.38
CA TRP A 199 -1.75 5.21 -8.67
C TRP A 199 -2.20 6.22 -9.73
N ALA A 200 -3.16 7.09 -9.43
CA ALA A 200 -3.75 8.01 -10.40
C ALA A 200 -2.69 8.94 -10.99
N ARG A 201 -1.74 9.41 -10.17
CA ARG A 201 -0.58 10.20 -10.63
C ARG A 201 0.32 9.42 -11.58
N ARG A 202 0.59 8.14 -11.30
CA ARG A 202 1.41 7.26 -12.14
C ARG A 202 0.71 6.86 -13.44
N ALA A 203 -0.60 6.69 -13.39
CA ALA A 203 -1.43 6.37 -14.55
C ALA A 203 -1.73 7.59 -15.43
N GLY A 204 -1.43 8.81 -14.96
CA GLY A 204 -1.80 10.05 -15.67
C GLY A 204 -3.31 10.35 -15.61
N ASP A 205 -4.05 9.77 -14.66
CA ASP A 205 -5.48 10.02 -14.49
C ASP A 205 -5.72 11.32 -13.70
N GLU A 206 -5.54 12.45 -14.39
CA GLU A 206 -5.72 13.79 -13.83
C GLU A 206 -7.12 14.02 -13.25
N ALA A 207 -8.14 13.38 -13.84
CA ALA A 207 -9.52 13.47 -13.37
C ALA A 207 -9.70 12.80 -12.01
N MET A 208 -9.13 11.61 -11.81
CA MET A 208 -9.13 10.95 -10.51
C MET A 208 -8.29 11.72 -9.48
N VAL A 209 -7.11 12.25 -9.86
CA VAL A 209 -6.29 13.07 -8.97
C VAL A 209 -7.08 14.28 -8.47
N LYS A 210 -7.77 15.00 -9.37
CA LYS A 210 -8.61 16.15 -9.01
C LYS A 210 -9.76 15.75 -8.09
N LEU A 211 -10.50 14.69 -8.45
CA LEU A 211 -11.62 14.20 -7.65
C LEU A 211 -11.18 13.83 -6.24
N LEU A 212 -10.12 13.02 -6.10
CA LEU A 212 -9.61 12.63 -4.79
C LEU A 212 -9.12 13.83 -3.99
N THR A 213 -8.36 14.73 -4.59
CA THR A 213 -7.86 15.94 -3.91
C THR A 213 -9.03 16.74 -3.32
N GLU A 214 -10.08 16.99 -4.12
CA GLU A 214 -11.27 17.70 -3.66
C GLU A 214 -12.00 16.97 -2.52
N ARG A 215 -12.20 15.65 -2.64
CA ARG A 215 -12.87 14.85 -1.59
C ARG A 215 -12.04 14.80 -0.31
N VAL A 216 -10.73 14.64 -0.41
CA VAL A 216 -9.81 14.61 0.73
C VAL A 216 -9.80 15.93 1.47
N GLU A 217 -9.68 17.07 0.77
CA GLU A 217 -9.78 18.38 1.41
C GLU A 217 -11.16 18.61 2.06
N THR A 218 -12.24 18.14 1.43
CA THR A 218 -13.61 18.21 1.98
C THR A 218 -13.75 17.38 3.26
N PHE A 219 -13.16 16.19 3.31
CA PHE A 219 -13.32 15.24 4.41
C PHE A 219 -12.43 15.52 5.60
N TYR A 220 -11.19 15.96 5.37
CA TYR A 220 -10.14 16.00 6.39
C TYR A 220 -9.52 17.40 6.55
N GLY A 221 -9.75 18.31 5.60
CA GLY A 221 -9.08 19.62 5.59
C GLY A 221 -9.43 20.53 6.78
N LYS A 222 -10.53 20.26 7.48
CA LYS A 222 -10.99 21.00 8.67
C LYS A 222 -10.83 20.22 9.97
N ASP A 223 -10.30 19.01 9.91
CA ASP A 223 -10.15 18.19 11.11
C ASP A 223 -9.08 18.78 12.03
N VAL A 224 -9.36 18.70 13.32
CA VAL A 224 -8.50 19.20 14.40
C VAL A 224 -8.57 18.22 15.56
N ARG A 225 -7.47 18.08 16.31
CA ARG A 225 -7.37 17.18 17.48
C ARG A 225 -7.88 15.77 17.17
N GLY A 226 -7.26 15.13 16.18
CA GLY A 226 -7.50 13.72 15.84
C GLY A 226 -7.40 12.85 17.11
N PRO A 227 -8.33 11.91 17.34
CA PRO A 227 -8.45 11.21 18.62
C PRO A 227 -7.43 10.06 18.75
N LEU A 228 -6.13 10.36 18.71
CA LEU A 228 -5.05 9.37 18.87
C LEU A 228 -5.17 8.55 20.15
N ALA A 229 -5.74 9.13 21.21
CA ALA A 229 -5.98 8.45 22.48
C ALA A 229 -6.96 7.26 22.38
N TYR A 230 -7.74 7.15 21.29
CA TYR A 230 -8.63 6.02 21.04
C TYR A 230 -7.96 4.93 20.19
N GLU A 231 -6.71 5.12 19.79
CA GLU A 231 -5.96 4.14 19.01
C GLU A 231 -4.89 3.44 19.85
N PRO A 232 -4.64 2.14 19.63
CA PRO A 232 -5.36 1.27 18.70
C PRO A 232 -6.65 0.68 19.30
N SER A 233 -7.62 0.36 18.43
CA SER A 233 -8.62 -0.67 18.72
C SER A 233 -7.95 -2.06 18.70
N GLY A 234 -8.57 -3.06 19.33
CA GLY A 234 -7.92 -4.35 19.60
C GLY A 234 -7.50 -5.19 18.38
N HIS A 235 -7.86 -4.79 17.17
CA HIS A 235 -7.58 -5.51 15.92
C HIS A 235 -7.28 -4.54 14.76
N ASP A 236 -6.81 -3.34 15.07
CA ASP A 236 -6.37 -2.39 14.06
C ASP A 236 -5.09 -2.89 13.36
N PHE A 237 -5.03 -2.76 12.04
CA PHE A 237 -3.79 -2.84 11.26
C PHE A 237 -3.45 -1.51 10.56
N LEU A 238 -4.30 -0.50 10.71
CA LEU A 238 -4.09 0.86 10.25
C LEU A 238 -4.42 1.84 11.39
N SER A 239 -3.70 2.95 11.46
CA SER A 239 -3.99 4.05 12.37
C SER A 239 -4.88 5.09 11.67
N PRO A 240 -6.13 5.32 12.12
CA PRO A 240 -7.00 6.35 11.55
C PRO A 240 -6.33 7.74 11.45
N CYS A 241 -5.71 8.21 12.53
CA CYS A 241 -5.09 9.52 12.58
C CYS A 241 -3.82 9.61 11.73
N LEU A 242 -2.93 8.61 11.81
CA LEU A 242 -1.69 8.66 11.02
C LEU A 242 -1.94 8.44 9.53
N ALA A 243 -2.92 7.63 9.16
CA ALA A 243 -3.32 7.48 7.76
C ALA A 243 -3.92 8.77 7.20
N GLU A 244 -4.73 9.48 8.00
CA GLU A 244 -5.26 10.79 7.62
C GLU A 244 -4.12 11.80 7.41
N ALA A 245 -3.17 11.88 8.33
CA ALA A 245 -2.02 12.79 8.19
C ALA A 245 -1.11 12.41 7.00
N ASP A 246 -0.86 11.12 6.77
CA ASP A 246 -0.11 10.63 5.62
C ASP A 246 -0.85 10.86 4.28
N LEU A 247 -2.18 10.83 4.27
CA LEU A 247 -2.95 11.25 3.10
C LEU A 247 -2.86 12.76 2.88
N MET A 248 -2.98 13.56 3.95
CA MET A 248 -2.99 15.01 3.86
C MET A 248 -1.64 15.58 3.39
N ARG A 249 -0.50 14.95 3.72
CA ARG A 249 0.80 15.34 3.13
C ARG A 249 0.90 15.11 1.62
N ARG A 250 0.06 14.25 1.04
CA ARG A 250 0.01 14.08 -0.42
C ARG A 250 -0.78 15.17 -1.11
N VAL A 251 -1.71 15.83 -0.41
CA VAL A 251 -2.67 16.78 -0.99
C VAL A 251 -2.28 18.23 -0.69
N LEU A 252 -1.75 18.51 0.49
CA LEU A 252 -1.37 19.85 0.90
C LEU A 252 0.10 20.17 0.57
N PRO A 253 0.40 21.41 0.13
CA PRO A 253 1.79 21.89 0.06
C PRO A 253 2.48 21.86 1.44
N PRO A 254 3.81 21.67 1.53
CA PRO A 254 4.52 21.42 2.80
C PRO A 254 4.23 22.43 3.92
N ALA A 255 4.17 23.74 3.61
CA ALA A 255 3.88 24.78 4.62
C ALA A 255 2.44 24.71 5.15
N ARG A 256 1.46 24.44 4.26
CA ARG A 256 0.05 24.26 4.64
C ARG A 256 -0.12 22.97 5.42
N PHE A 257 0.53 21.88 5.00
CA PHE A 257 0.52 20.60 5.71
C PHE A 257 1.06 20.74 7.12
N ALA A 258 2.23 21.37 7.29
CA ALA A 258 2.83 21.56 8.61
C ALA A 258 1.91 22.33 9.57
N THR A 259 1.19 23.34 9.06
CA THR A 259 0.22 24.12 9.84
C THR A 259 -1.00 23.28 10.20
N TRP A 260 -1.59 22.58 9.22
CA TRP A 260 -2.73 21.68 9.44
C TRP A 260 -2.38 20.59 10.47
N LEU A 261 -1.20 19.95 10.35
CA LEU A 261 -0.75 18.90 11.26
C LEU A 261 -0.64 19.40 12.71
N SER A 262 -0.27 20.66 12.93
CA SER A 262 -0.21 21.24 14.28
C SER A 262 -1.58 21.36 14.93
N GLY A 263 -2.64 21.60 14.14
CA GLY A 263 -4.01 21.62 14.63
C GLY A 263 -4.62 20.22 14.74
N PHE A 264 -4.26 19.32 13.82
CA PHE A 264 -4.78 17.95 13.78
C PHE A 264 -4.14 17.05 14.84
N LEU A 265 -2.81 17.02 14.95
CA LEU A 265 -2.06 16.21 15.92
C LEU A 265 -1.17 17.10 16.81
N PRO A 266 -1.75 17.90 17.72
CA PRO A 266 -0.99 18.76 18.61
C PRO A 266 -0.10 17.99 19.61
N GLU A 267 -0.35 16.69 19.81
CA GLU A 267 0.37 15.82 20.73
C GLU A 267 1.79 15.48 20.25
N ILE A 268 2.11 15.67 18.96
CA ILE A 268 3.43 15.36 18.40
C ILE A 268 4.50 16.25 19.09
N PRO A 269 5.45 15.67 19.84
CA PRO A 269 6.45 16.44 20.56
C PRO A 269 7.39 17.24 19.64
N SER A 270 7.70 18.47 20.05
CA SER A 270 8.75 19.31 19.42
C SER A 270 10.18 18.96 19.89
N LYS A 271 10.32 17.98 20.79
CA LYS A 271 11.60 17.44 21.28
C LYS A 271 11.63 15.95 20.95
N ALA A 272 12.81 15.38 20.81
CA ALA A 272 12.95 13.95 20.55
C ALA A 272 12.33 13.15 21.71
N SER A 273 11.20 12.50 21.43
CA SER A 273 10.50 11.54 22.28
C SER A 273 9.66 10.65 21.39
N ALA A 274 9.54 9.38 21.77
CA ALA A 274 8.61 8.42 21.15
C ALA A 274 7.45 8.06 22.08
N SER A 275 7.46 8.53 23.34
CA SER A 275 6.51 8.10 24.37
C SER A 275 5.07 8.54 24.15
N TRP A 276 4.85 9.38 23.14
CA TRP A 276 3.52 9.87 22.75
C TRP A 276 2.78 8.85 21.88
N LEU A 277 3.50 7.89 21.26
CA LEU A 277 2.94 6.81 20.46
C LEU A 277 3.86 5.59 20.52
N GLU A 278 3.57 4.68 21.45
CA GLU A 278 4.34 3.45 21.62
C GLU A 278 3.89 2.35 20.63
N PRO A 279 4.78 1.42 20.26
CA PRO A 279 4.42 0.23 19.49
C PRO A 279 3.27 -0.56 20.10
N ALA A 280 2.37 -1.05 19.24
CA ALA A 280 1.30 -1.95 19.66
C ALA A 280 1.89 -3.30 20.11
N VAL A 281 1.29 -3.90 21.13
CA VAL A 281 1.70 -5.19 21.70
C VAL A 281 0.75 -6.27 21.22
N VAL A 282 1.31 -7.33 20.63
CA VAL A 282 0.55 -8.52 20.21
C VAL A 282 0.64 -9.57 21.30
N THR A 283 -0.50 -9.94 21.87
CA THR A 283 -0.55 -10.93 22.96
C THR A 283 -0.62 -12.36 22.45
N ASP A 284 -1.14 -12.58 21.24
CA ASP A 284 -1.19 -13.89 20.58
C ASP A 284 -1.03 -13.72 19.05
N PRO A 285 0.17 -13.99 18.49
CA PRO A 285 0.41 -13.92 17.05
C PRO A 285 -0.31 -15.00 16.22
N GLY A 286 -0.88 -16.02 16.87
CA GLY A 286 -1.67 -17.07 16.22
C GLY A 286 -3.16 -16.72 16.10
N ASP A 287 -3.62 -15.65 16.75
CA ASP A 287 -5.00 -15.18 16.59
C ASP A 287 -5.12 -14.30 15.32
N PRO A 288 -6.07 -14.59 14.41
CA PRO A 288 -6.18 -13.92 13.12
C PRO A 288 -6.53 -12.43 13.21
N LYS A 289 -7.04 -11.96 14.35
CA LYS A 289 -7.35 -10.55 14.59
C LYS A 289 -6.28 -9.85 15.42
N LEU A 290 -5.66 -10.51 16.39
CA LEU A 290 -4.61 -9.90 17.19
C LEU A 290 -3.31 -9.72 16.39
N ALA A 291 -3.02 -10.61 15.44
CA ALA A 291 -1.90 -10.47 14.51
C ALA A 291 -1.98 -9.18 13.65
N HIS A 292 -3.14 -8.53 13.55
CA HIS A 292 -3.27 -7.23 12.90
C HIS A 292 -2.38 -6.15 13.53
N LEU A 293 -2.14 -6.22 14.84
CA LEU A 293 -1.35 -5.22 15.57
C LEU A 293 0.14 -5.24 15.16
N ASP A 294 0.64 -6.36 14.62
CA ASP A 294 1.97 -6.40 14.00
C ASP A 294 1.99 -5.57 12.71
N GLY A 295 0.95 -5.69 11.89
CA GLY A 295 0.78 -4.87 10.70
C GLY A 295 0.51 -3.40 11.02
N LEU A 296 -0.13 -3.11 12.16
CA LEU A 296 -0.27 -1.74 12.65
C LEU A 296 1.08 -1.08 12.92
N ASN A 297 2.03 -1.80 13.52
CA ASN A 297 3.37 -1.27 13.73
C ASN A 297 4.06 -0.95 12.40
N LEU A 298 3.93 -1.82 11.39
CA LEU A 298 4.44 -1.56 10.04
C LEU A 298 3.75 -0.33 9.42
N SER A 299 2.42 -0.23 9.51
CA SER A 299 1.66 0.86 8.90
C SER A 299 1.91 2.21 9.55
N ARG A 300 1.97 2.25 10.88
CA ARG A 300 2.38 3.44 11.62
C ARG A 300 3.78 3.88 11.21
N ALA A 301 4.73 2.95 11.05
CA ALA A 301 6.10 3.30 10.66
C ALA A 301 6.15 4.04 9.31
N TRP A 302 5.54 3.50 8.24
CA TRP A 302 5.61 4.18 6.94
C TRP A 302 4.77 5.46 6.91
N MET A 303 3.65 5.51 7.64
CA MET A 303 2.83 6.73 7.74
C MET A 303 3.60 7.84 8.45
N LEU A 304 4.33 7.52 9.52
CA LEU A 304 5.22 8.46 10.21
C LEU A 304 6.36 8.93 9.29
N GLU A 305 6.96 8.03 8.50
CA GLU A 305 7.97 8.38 7.48
C GLU A 305 7.38 9.30 6.39
N GLY A 306 6.14 9.05 5.96
CA GLY A 306 5.43 9.89 5.01
C GLY A 306 5.09 11.27 5.57
N ILE A 307 4.59 11.35 6.80
CA ILE A 307 4.34 12.60 7.53
C ILE A 307 5.64 13.40 7.64
N LEU A 308 6.74 12.74 8.03
CA LEU A 308 8.07 13.35 8.11
C LEU A 308 8.52 13.92 6.75
N SER A 309 8.29 13.21 5.65
CA SER A 309 8.64 13.69 4.30
C SER A 309 7.82 14.92 3.86
N GLY A 310 6.62 15.10 4.41
CA GLY A 310 5.74 16.24 4.12
C GLY A 310 6.12 17.52 4.87
N LEU A 311 6.96 17.42 5.90
CA LEU A 311 7.33 18.56 6.75
C LEU A 311 8.52 19.34 6.19
N PRO A 312 8.56 20.68 6.37
CA PRO A 312 9.74 21.49 6.11
C PRO A 312 10.98 20.97 6.86
N PRO A 313 12.21 21.12 6.32
CA PRO A 313 13.44 20.64 6.97
C PRO A 313 13.67 21.14 8.40
N GLN A 314 13.18 22.33 8.72
CA GLN A 314 13.32 23.01 10.01
C GLN A 314 12.18 22.75 10.99
N ASP A 315 11.20 21.91 10.65
CA ASP A 315 10.08 21.60 11.55
C ASP A 315 10.58 20.90 12.82
N LYS A 316 10.15 21.38 13.99
CA LYS A 316 10.64 20.90 15.30
C LYS A 316 10.19 19.47 15.62
N ARG A 317 9.14 18.97 14.98
CA ARG A 317 8.58 17.62 15.22
C ARG A 317 9.39 16.51 14.56
N ARG A 318 10.25 16.83 13.59
CA ARG A 318 10.97 15.84 12.76
C ARG A 318 11.69 14.77 13.58
N ARG A 319 12.49 15.18 14.58
CA ARG A 319 13.23 14.23 15.43
C ARG A 319 12.32 13.28 16.22
N SER A 320 11.16 13.76 16.66
CA SER A 320 10.19 12.92 17.36
C SER A 320 9.57 11.90 16.41
N LEU A 321 9.17 12.33 15.21
CA LEU A 321 8.62 11.46 14.18
C LEU A 321 9.64 10.41 13.71
N GLU A 322 10.89 10.79 13.50
CA GLU A 322 12.00 9.90 13.12
C GLU A 322 12.20 8.78 14.15
N GLU A 323 12.32 9.13 15.42
CA GLU A 323 12.53 8.15 16.50
C GLU A 323 11.30 7.25 16.70
N THR A 324 10.09 7.81 16.58
CA THR A 324 8.83 7.05 16.70
C THR A 324 8.67 6.07 15.53
N ALA A 325 8.95 6.52 14.30
CA ALA A 325 8.94 5.69 13.10
C ALA A 325 9.93 4.52 13.23
N ARG A 326 11.15 4.79 13.70
CA ARG A 326 12.18 3.78 13.93
C ARG A 326 11.71 2.68 14.89
N ARG A 327 11.10 3.03 16.03
CA ARG A 327 10.60 2.05 17.01
C ARG A 327 9.48 1.17 16.44
N HIS A 328 8.54 1.76 15.71
CA HIS A 328 7.47 1.01 15.05
C HIS A 328 8.01 0.11 13.93
N ARG A 329 8.96 0.61 13.12
CA ARG A 329 9.65 -0.16 12.08
C ARG A 329 10.32 -1.39 12.68
N GLU A 330 11.10 -1.21 13.74
CA GLU A 330 11.78 -2.29 14.45
C GLU A 330 10.80 -3.31 15.05
N ALA A 331 9.72 -2.86 15.69
CA ALA A 331 8.71 -3.73 16.27
C ALA A 331 7.98 -4.55 15.18
N GLY A 332 7.49 -3.89 14.13
CA GLY A 332 6.75 -4.52 13.05
C GLY A 332 7.61 -5.52 12.25
N LEU A 333 8.85 -5.15 11.90
CA LEU A 333 9.73 -6.03 11.11
C LEU A 333 10.15 -7.30 11.87
N ARG A 334 10.35 -7.21 13.19
CA ARG A 334 10.64 -8.39 14.03
C ARG A 334 9.51 -9.41 14.03
N ALA A 335 8.27 -8.97 13.87
CA ALA A 335 7.10 -9.84 13.86
C ALA A 335 6.89 -10.60 12.53
N VAL A 336 7.50 -10.14 11.43
CA VAL A 336 7.34 -10.76 10.10
C VAL A 336 8.25 -11.99 9.94
N THR A 337 7.89 -13.04 10.67
CA THR A 337 8.63 -14.32 10.73
C THR A 337 8.08 -15.37 9.78
N GLY A 338 6.76 -15.34 9.50
CA GLY A 338 6.08 -16.41 8.76
C GLY A 338 5.66 -17.62 9.60
N ALA A 339 5.86 -17.58 10.91
CA ALA A 339 5.56 -18.71 11.80
C ALA A 339 4.06 -19.06 11.87
N HIS A 340 3.20 -18.05 11.70
CA HIS A 340 1.74 -18.19 11.71
C HIS A 340 1.17 -17.77 10.36
N TYR A 341 0.21 -18.53 9.84
CA TYR A 341 -0.40 -18.22 8.55
C TYR A 341 -1.19 -16.92 8.63
N GLU A 342 -1.79 -16.64 9.78
CA GLU A 342 -2.58 -15.47 10.16
C GLU A 342 -1.84 -14.15 9.88
N GLY A 343 -0.53 -14.10 10.11
CA GLY A 343 0.33 -12.98 9.72
C GLY A 343 1.02 -13.19 8.37
N GLY A 344 1.45 -14.44 8.09
CA GLY A 344 2.28 -14.78 6.94
C GLY A 344 1.68 -14.48 5.58
N HIS A 345 0.34 -14.50 5.44
CA HIS A 345 -0.32 -14.26 4.16
C HIS A 345 -0.36 -12.80 3.71
N TRP A 346 -0.08 -11.82 4.60
CA TRP A 346 -0.20 -10.39 4.27
C TRP A 346 0.90 -9.50 4.87
N LEU A 347 1.43 -9.79 6.06
CA LEU A 347 2.44 -8.93 6.72
C LEU A 347 3.68 -8.69 5.86
N GLY A 348 4.05 -9.66 5.02
CA GLY A 348 5.12 -9.51 4.04
C GLY A 348 4.93 -8.31 3.12
N SER A 349 3.69 -8.03 2.67
CA SER A 349 3.42 -6.88 1.81
C SER A 349 3.52 -5.55 2.56
N PHE A 350 3.10 -5.50 3.82
CA PHE A 350 3.25 -4.32 4.67
C PHE A 350 4.73 -4.05 4.97
N ALA A 351 5.51 -5.10 5.24
CA ALA A 351 6.95 -4.99 5.42
C ALA A 351 7.64 -4.49 4.15
N VAL A 352 7.32 -5.07 3.00
CA VAL A 352 7.87 -4.63 1.71
C VAL A 352 7.48 -3.17 1.41
N TYR A 353 6.25 -2.75 1.71
CA TYR A 353 5.82 -1.35 1.56
C TYR A 353 6.72 -0.40 2.35
N LEU A 354 6.97 -0.71 3.63
CA LEU A 354 7.83 0.06 4.52
C LEU A 354 9.31 0.06 4.08
N VAL A 355 9.92 -1.11 3.88
CA VAL A 355 11.39 -1.20 3.70
C VAL A 355 11.86 -0.71 2.34
N THR A 356 10.98 -0.71 1.35
CA THR A 356 11.27 -0.19 0.01
C THR A 356 10.80 1.26 -0.18
N GLY A 357 10.27 1.90 0.86
CA GLY A 357 9.78 3.28 0.81
C GLY A 357 8.63 3.50 -0.19
N ARG A 358 7.71 2.54 -0.35
CA ARG A 358 6.54 2.74 -1.23
C ARG A 358 5.70 3.90 -0.67
N GLY A 359 5.15 4.73 -1.56
CA GLY A 359 4.32 5.89 -1.18
C GLY A 359 5.11 7.14 -0.77
N LEU A 360 6.45 7.05 -0.69
CA LEU A 360 7.34 8.21 -0.63
C LEU A 360 7.69 8.67 -2.05
N LEU A 361 7.86 9.98 -2.24
CA LEU A 361 8.48 10.48 -3.46
C LEU A 361 9.93 10.03 -3.44
N GLN A 362 10.34 9.25 -4.44
CA GLN A 362 11.77 8.98 -4.62
C GLN A 362 12.47 10.31 -4.93
N PRO A 363 13.61 10.60 -4.27
CA PRO A 363 14.40 11.81 -4.53
C PRO A 363 14.74 12.02 -6.00
#